data_AF-A0A060HI59-F1
#
_entry.id   AF-A0A060HI59-F1
#
_cell.length_a   1.000
_cell.length_b   1.000
_cell.length_c   1.000
_cell.angle_alpha   90.00
_cell.angle_beta   90.00
_cell.angle_gamma   90.00
#
_symmetry.space_group_name_H-M   'P 1'
#
loop_
_entity.id
_entity.type
_entity.pdbx_description
1 polymer ?
#
loop_
_entity_poly.entity_id
_entity_poly.type
_entity_poly.pdbx_seq_one_letter_code
_entity_poly.pdbx_strand_id
1 'polypeptide(L)'
;MVQIETTCSLESFRKFIIISTCRSFIPESYMRDFEVFPEREEGPGAIYIEAADKVTLKKIREMTFVNAKEILGIIYSSKSGNTQLKWRQTRRRTGKVHGNASPNALVNLVEAGVLTQEWVDQYIHAQAPSDTSSAPPPTTEGQENTTAPPA
;
A
#
# COMPACT_ATOMS: atom_id res chain seq x y z
N MET A 1 -7.55 -6.71 -3.51
CA MET A 1 -6.77 -5.47 -3.25
C MET A 1 -6.57 -5.36 -1.75
N VAL A 2 -5.51 -4.69 -1.32
CA VAL A 2 -5.14 -4.56 0.09
C VAL A 2 -5.43 -3.15 0.58
N GLN A 3 -6.16 -3.03 1.69
CA GLN A 3 -6.38 -1.72 2.30
C GLN A 3 -5.14 -1.32 3.09
N ILE A 4 -4.56 -0.17 2.75
CA ILE A 4 -3.41 0.43 3.39
C ILE A 4 -3.90 1.54 4.30
N GLU A 5 -3.43 1.52 5.54
CA GLU A 5 -3.58 2.62 6.48
C GLU A 5 -2.34 2.67 7.36
N THR A 6 -1.43 3.58 7.06
CA THR A 6 -0.14 3.69 7.77
C THR A 6 0.34 5.13 7.83
N THR A 7 1.35 5.40 8.65
CA THR A 7 2.04 6.69 8.70
C THR A 7 3.42 6.54 8.07
N CYS A 8 3.78 7.44 7.17
CA CYS A 8 5.11 7.46 6.56
C CYS A 8 5.62 8.88 6.32
N SER A 9 6.92 9.00 6.07
CA SER A 9 7.50 10.27 5.65
C SER A 9 7.05 10.64 4.23
N LEU A 10 7.06 11.94 3.94
CA LEU A 10 6.85 12.47 2.59
C LEU A 10 7.90 11.91 1.61
N GLU A 11 9.14 11.75 2.06
CA GLU A 11 10.24 11.21 1.26
C GLU A 11 9.99 9.75 0.85
N SER A 12 9.57 8.90 1.79
CA SER A 12 9.21 7.51 1.48
C SER A 12 8.07 7.47 0.46
N PHE A 13 7.05 8.31 0.63
CA PHE A 13 5.93 8.35 -0.30
C PHE A 13 6.34 8.88 -1.69
N ARG A 14 7.21 9.90 -1.74
CA ARG A 14 7.83 10.39 -2.98
C ARG A 14 8.59 9.27 -3.69
N LYS A 15 9.43 8.54 -2.97
CA LYS A 15 10.22 7.42 -3.49
C LYS A 15 9.30 6.34 -4.07
N PHE A 16 8.21 6.01 -3.39
CA PHE A 16 7.19 5.08 -3.88
C PHE A 16 6.61 5.51 -5.24
N ILE A 17 6.23 6.78 -5.39
CA ILE A 17 5.68 7.29 -6.65
C ILE A 17 6.72 7.17 -7.76
N ILE A 18 7.98 7.53 -7.49
CA ILE A 18 9.06 7.45 -8.49
C ILE A 18 9.28 6.01 -8.93
N ILE A 19 9.44 5.07 -7.98
CA ILE A 19 9.62 3.63 -8.27
C ILE A 19 8.46 3.11 -9.12
N SER A 20 7.23 3.49 -8.76
CA SER A 20 6.02 2.97 -9.42
C SER A 20 5.73 3.58 -10.80
N THR A 21 6.48 4.61 -11.22
CA THR A 21 6.10 5.38 -12.42
C THR A 21 7.26 5.72 -13.34
N CYS A 22 8.24 6.50 -12.86
CA CYS A 22 9.21 7.18 -13.71
C CYS A 22 10.67 6.85 -13.38
N ARG A 23 10.94 5.85 -12.54
CA ARG A 23 12.29 5.46 -12.11
C ARG A 23 13.27 5.22 -13.25
N SER A 24 12.79 4.74 -14.40
CA SER A 24 13.60 4.43 -15.58
C SER A 24 14.00 5.64 -16.43
N PHE A 25 13.33 6.79 -16.27
CA PHE A 25 13.57 7.98 -17.10
C PHE A 25 13.64 9.30 -16.35
N ILE A 26 13.46 9.29 -15.01
CA ILE A 26 13.67 10.47 -14.18
C ILE A 26 15.14 10.92 -14.27
N PRO A 27 15.41 12.22 -14.53
CA PRO A 27 16.77 12.76 -14.49
C PRO A 27 17.42 12.58 -13.11
N GLU A 28 18.71 12.26 -13.09
CA GLU A 28 19.46 12.02 -11.84
C GLU A 28 19.41 13.24 -10.89
N SER A 29 19.45 14.45 -11.42
CA SER A 29 19.31 15.69 -10.64
C SER A 29 17.95 15.77 -9.93
N TYR A 30 16.87 15.39 -10.61
CA TYR A 30 15.52 15.38 -10.04
C TYR A 30 15.34 14.23 -9.04
N MET A 31 16.01 13.09 -9.26
CA MET A 31 15.97 11.97 -8.32
C MET A 31 16.53 12.38 -6.94
N ARG A 32 17.64 13.12 -6.94
CA ARG A 32 18.35 13.59 -5.72
C ARG A 32 17.71 14.80 -5.05
N ASP A 33 16.89 15.55 -5.76
CA ASP A 33 16.20 16.72 -5.21
C ASP A 33 14.90 16.31 -4.52
N PHE A 34 14.86 16.42 -3.18
CA PHE A 34 13.72 16.03 -2.35
C PHE A 34 12.47 16.92 -2.54
N GLU A 35 12.61 18.07 -3.19
CA GLU A 35 11.49 18.98 -3.50
C GLU A 35 10.92 18.73 -4.89
N VAL A 36 11.51 17.83 -5.68
CA VAL A 36 11.01 17.52 -7.02
C VAL A 36 10.06 16.32 -6.99
N PHE A 37 8.83 16.52 -7.44
CA PHE A 37 7.78 15.50 -7.48
C PHE A 37 7.32 15.23 -8.92
N PRO A 38 7.03 13.97 -9.25
CA PRO A 38 6.34 13.61 -10.50
C PRO A 38 4.82 13.82 -10.36
N GLU A 39 4.21 14.49 -11.34
CA GLU A 39 2.78 14.70 -11.51
C GLU A 39 2.29 14.17 -12.86
N ARG A 40 1.04 13.69 -12.87
CA ARG A 40 0.34 13.25 -14.07
C ARG A 40 -1.09 13.75 -14.01
N GLU A 41 -1.36 14.84 -14.72
CA GLU A 41 -2.67 15.48 -14.77
C GLU A 41 -3.61 14.82 -15.80
N GLU A 42 -3.04 14.26 -16.88
CA GLU A 42 -3.80 13.75 -18.02
C GLU A 42 -3.80 12.21 -18.06
N GLY A 43 -4.98 11.63 -18.32
CA GLY A 43 -5.15 10.20 -18.57
C GLY A 43 -5.24 9.33 -17.31
N PRO A 44 -5.22 8.00 -17.49
CA PRO A 44 -5.35 7.06 -16.38
C PRO A 44 -4.13 7.11 -15.44
N GLY A 45 -4.41 6.94 -14.15
CA GLY A 45 -3.41 6.96 -13.10
C GLY A 45 -3.01 8.37 -12.67
N ALA A 46 -3.97 9.24 -12.37
CA ALA A 46 -3.68 10.61 -11.93
C ALA A 46 -2.69 10.63 -10.76
N ILE A 47 -1.74 11.56 -10.81
CA ILE A 47 -0.82 11.87 -9.71
C ILE A 47 -0.88 13.37 -9.49
N TYR A 48 -1.35 13.77 -8.32
CA TYR A 48 -1.60 15.16 -7.99
C TYR A 48 -0.90 15.53 -6.68
N ILE A 49 -0.13 16.61 -6.70
CA ILE A 49 0.58 17.15 -5.55
C ILE A 49 -0.10 18.46 -5.12
N GLU A 50 -0.61 18.45 -3.88
CA GLU A 50 -1.17 19.61 -3.21
C GLU A 50 -0.07 20.25 -2.33
N ALA A 51 0.32 21.47 -2.67
CA ALA A 51 1.43 22.19 -2.06
C ALA A 51 1.11 23.69 -1.98
N ALA A 52 1.73 24.40 -1.03
CA ALA A 52 1.57 25.86 -0.93
C ALA A 52 2.33 26.60 -2.03
N ASP A 53 3.49 26.09 -2.42
CA ASP A 53 4.30 26.61 -3.52
C ASP A 53 4.62 25.46 -4.48
N LYS A 54 4.33 25.66 -5.76
CA LYS A 54 4.50 24.65 -6.81
C LYS A 54 4.90 25.32 -8.12
N VAL A 55 6.08 24.94 -8.63
CA VAL A 55 6.62 25.44 -9.90
C VAL A 55 6.86 24.26 -10.83
N THR A 56 6.31 24.35 -12.05
CA THR A 56 6.56 23.35 -13.08
C THR A 56 7.99 23.47 -13.60
N LEU A 57 8.73 22.36 -13.59
CA LEU A 57 10.09 22.31 -14.12
C LEU A 57 10.10 21.88 -15.58
N LYS A 58 9.63 20.65 -15.85
CA LYS A 58 9.69 20.06 -17.20
C LYS A 58 8.73 18.88 -17.33
N LYS A 59 8.10 18.75 -18.51
CA LYS A 59 7.37 17.54 -18.92
C LYS A 59 8.32 16.60 -19.67
N ILE A 60 8.37 15.33 -19.26
CA ILE A 60 9.12 14.26 -19.92
C ILE A 60 8.17 13.07 -20.07
N ARG A 61 7.86 12.72 -21.31
CA ARG A 61 6.81 11.75 -21.65
C ARG A 61 5.47 12.21 -21.05
N GLU A 62 4.75 11.32 -20.38
CA GLU A 62 3.48 11.61 -19.70
C GLU A 62 3.64 12.19 -18.29
N MET A 63 4.86 12.41 -17.81
CA MET A 63 5.13 12.90 -16.46
C MET A 63 5.57 14.37 -16.48
N THR A 64 4.91 15.20 -15.68
CA THR A 64 5.33 16.57 -15.39
C THR A 64 6.11 16.57 -14.09
N PHE A 65 7.33 17.07 -14.09
CA PHE A 65 8.11 17.25 -12.87
C PHE A 65 7.88 18.66 -12.35
N VAL A 66 7.56 18.76 -11.06
CA VAL A 66 7.32 20.01 -10.35
C VAL A 66 8.28 20.14 -9.16
N ASN A 67 8.80 21.34 -8.91
CA ASN A 67 9.41 21.67 -7.62
C ASN A 67 8.27 22.14 -6.71
N ALA A 68 8.07 21.47 -5.57
CA ALA A 68 6.94 21.72 -4.70
C ALA A 68 7.38 21.79 -3.23
N LYS A 69 6.92 22.81 -2.53
CA LYS A 69 7.26 23.12 -1.13
C LYS A 69 6.01 23.21 -0.27
N GLU A 70 6.17 22.89 1.00
CA GLU A 70 5.05 22.82 1.96
C GLU A 70 3.91 21.92 1.43
N ILE A 71 4.25 20.65 1.14
CA ILE A 71 3.30 19.65 0.66
C ILE A 71 2.26 19.35 1.75
N LEU A 72 0.98 19.55 1.40
CA LEU A 72 -0.16 19.27 2.26
C LEU A 72 -0.77 17.89 1.98
N GLY A 73 -0.70 17.43 0.72
CA GLY A 73 -1.33 16.19 0.30
C GLY A 73 -0.83 15.69 -1.04
N ILE A 74 -0.91 14.37 -1.24
CA ILE A 74 -0.61 13.72 -2.51
C ILE A 74 -1.70 12.70 -2.81
N ILE A 75 -2.21 12.70 -4.04
CA ILE A 75 -3.11 11.68 -4.55
C ILE A 75 -2.37 10.89 -5.62
N TYR A 76 -2.36 9.57 -5.49
CA TYR A 76 -1.73 8.65 -6.41
C TYR A 76 -2.76 7.62 -6.91
N SER A 77 -2.80 7.43 -8.23
CA SER A 77 -3.49 6.31 -8.85
C SER A 77 -2.56 5.62 -9.85
N SER A 78 -2.56 4.28 -9.86
CA SER A 78 -1.87 3.51 -10.90
C SER A 78 -2.60 3.62 -12.23
N LYS A 79 -1.89 3.47 -13.36
CA LYS A 79 -2.52 3.42 -14.69
C LYS A 79 -3.59 2.33 -14.81
N SER A 80 -3.42 1.22 -14.10
CA SER A 80 -4.38 0.12 -14.04
C SER A 80 -5.60 0.38 -13.15
N GLY A 81 -5.59 1.44 -12.34
CA GLY A 81 -6.64 1.74 -11.36
C GLY A 81 -6.64 0.86 -10.11
N ASN A 82 -5.88 -0.24 -10.09
CA ASN A 82 -5.85 -1.20 -8.97
C ASN A 82 -5.11 -0.71 -7.72
N THR A 83 -4.40 0.41 -7.81
CA THR A 83 -3.82 1.09 -6.66
C THR A 83 -4.29 2.53 -6.64
N GLN A 84 -4.87 2.95 -5.52
CA GLN A 84 -5.31 4.30 -5.24
C GLN A 84 -4.90 4.63 -3.82
N LEU A 85 -3.92 5.52 -3.68
CA LEU A 85 -3.37 5.91 -2.38
C LEU A 85 -3.44 7.42 -2.26
N LYS A 86 -3.68 7.90 -1.05
CA LYS A 86 -3.59 9.31 -0.72
C LYS A 86 -2.69 9.44 0.50
N TRP A 87 -1.73 10.37 0.43
CA TRP A 87 -0.92 10.79 1.56
C TRP A 87 -1.42 12.17 2.00
N ARG A 88 -1.65 12.34 3.30
CA ARG A 88 -2.00 13.65 3.88
C ARG A 88 -1.04 13.98 5.01
N GLN A 89 -0.53 15.21 4.99
CA GLN A 89 0.35 15.71 6.03
C GLN A 89 -0.35 15.65 7.39
N THR A 90 0.34 15.14 8.40
CA THR A 90 -0.12 15.17 9.79
C THR A 90 0.77 16.09 10.61
N ARG A 91 2.10 16.00 10.44
CA ARG A 91 3.06 16.84 11.14
C ARG A 91 4.36 16.97 10.35
N ARG A 92 4.79 18.20 10.05
CA ARG A 92 6.06 18.49 9.34
C ARG A 92 6.18 17.67 8.06
N ARG A 93 7.16 16.76 7.96
CA ARG A 93 7.42 15.90 6.80
C ARG A 93 6.84 14.49 6.94
N THR A 94 5.92 14.29 7.89
CA THR A 94 5.24 13.01 8.13
C THR A 94 3.75 13.16 7.83
N GLY A 95 3.17 12.10 7.28
CA GLY A 95 1.77 12.05 6.93
C GLY A 95 1.20 10.65 6.96
N LYS A 96 -0.13 10.58 6.88
CA LYS A 96 -0.88 9.33 6.86
C LYS A 96 -1.15 8.94 5.41
N VAL A 97 -0.82 7.72 5.05
CA VAL A 97 -1.20 7.08 3.79
C VAL A 97 -2.45 6.26 4.03
N HIS A 98 -3.44 6.43 3.17
CA HIS A 98 -4.60 5.55 3.13
C HIS A 98 -5.02 5.20 1.69
N GLY A 99 -5.61 4.03 1.51
CA GLY A 99 -6.27 3.65 0.25
C GLY A 99 -6.09 2.18 -0.08
N ASN A 100 -6.24 1.83 -1.35
CA ASN A 100 -6.15 0.46 -1.84
C ASN A 100 -4.85 0.25 -2.61
N ALA A 101 -4.16 -0.85 -2.34
CA ALA A 101 -2.96 -1.28 -3.05
C ALA A 101 -3.16 -2.63 -3.73
N SER A 102 -2.69 -2.73 -4.97
CA SER A 102 -2.46 -4.01 -5.63
C SER A 102 -1.24 -4.73 -5.03
N PRO A 103 -1.13 -6.06 -5.18
CA PRO A 103 0.04 -6.80 -4.69
C PRO A 103 1.38 -6.26 -5.22
N ASN A 104 1.43 -5.84 -6.50
CA ASN A 104 2.62 -5.22 -7.08
C ASN A 104 2.99 -3.90 -6.40
N ALA A 105 2.00 -3.12 -5.97
CA ALA A 105 2.26 -1.88 -5.25
C ALA A 105 2.81 -2.14 -3.83
N LEU A 106 2.51 -3.28 -3.19
CA LEU A 106 3.08 -3.62 -1.88
C LEU A 106 4.60 -3.72 -1.94
N VAL A 107 5.14 -4.38 -2.97
CA VAL A 107 6.60 -4.50 -3.16
C VAL A 107 7.24 -3.12 -3.26
N ASN A 108 6.65 -2.23 -4.07
CA ASN A 108 7.13 -0.86 -4.21
C ASN A 108 7.00 -0.04 -2.92
N LEU A 109 5.93 -0.27 -2.14
CA LEU A 109 5.72 0.40 -0.85
C LEU A 109 6.78 -0.02 0.17
N VAL A 110 7.17 -1.29 0.18
CA VAL A 110 8.26 -1.80 1.03
C VAL A 110 9.61 -1.25 0.56
N GLU A 111 9.93 -1.32 -0.73
CA GLU A 111 11.18 -0.78 -1.30
C GLU A 111 11.34 0.73 -1.03
N ALA A 112 10.22 1.46 -1.04
CA ALA A 112 10.18 2.87 -0.74
C ALA A 112 10.24 3.20 0.76
N GLY A 113 10.13 2.21 1.65
CA GLY A 113 10.08 2.41 3.10
C GLY A 113 8.78 3.06 3.58
N VAL A 114 7.68 2.85 2.86
CA VAL A 114 6.31 3.23 3.30
C VAL A 114 5.71 2.14 4.18
N LEU A 115 6.00 0.87 3.86
CA LEU A 115 5.63 -0.31 4.64
C LEU A 115 6.90 -1.07 5.06
N THR A 116 6.79 -1.87 6.11
CA THR A 116 7.83 -2.83 6.47
C THR A 116 7.50 -4.21 5.91
N GLN A 117 8.51 -5.07 5.78
CA GLN A 117 8.30 -6.43 5.28
C GLN A 117 7.37 -7.21 6.21
N GLU A 118 7.53 -7.02 7.53
CA GLU A 118 6.73 -7.68 8.56
C GLU A 118 5.25 -7.33 8.45
N TRP A 119 4.92 -6.08 8.06
CA TRP A 119 3.53 -5.67 7.84
C TRP A 119 2.89 -6.46 6.70
N VAL A 120 3.62 -6.67 5.60
CA VAL A 120 3.14 -7.43 4.44
C VAL A 120 2.96 -8.89 4.81
N ASP A 121 3.91 -9.47 5.54
CA ASP A 121 3.85 -10.86 5.97
C ASP A 121 2.65 -11.09 6.89
N GLN A 122 2.42 -10.21 7.88
CA GLN A 122 1.24 -10.27 8.75
C GLN A 122 -0.06 -10.19 7.96
N TYR A 123 -0.13 -9.33 6.94
CA TYR A 123 -1.31 -9.22 6.09
C TYR A 123 -1.59 -10.52 5.31
N ILE A 124 -0.55 -11.15 4.75
CA ILE A 124 -0.69 -12.42 4.04
C ILE A 124 -1.17 -13.53 4.97
N HIS A 125 -0.61 -13.61 6.18
CA HIS A 125 -1.00 -14.62 7.17
C HIS A 125 -2.43 -14.40 7.69
N ALA A 126 -2.87 -13.15 7.85
CA ALA A 126 -4.22 -12.82 8.27
C ALA A 126 -5.29 -13.07 7.19
N GLN A 127 -4.90 -13.20 5.91
CA GLN A 127 -5.78 -13.51 4.79
C GLN A 127 -5.80 -15.00 4.43
N ALA A 128 -4.94 -15.83 5.03
CA ALA A 128 -5.08 -17.27 4.93
C ALA A 128 -6.38 -17.69 5.65
N PRO A 129 -7.30 -18.41 4.99
CA PRO A 129 -8.46 -18.94 5.69
C PRO A 129 -7.94 -19.83 6.82
N SER A 130 -8.36 -19.52 8.05
CA SER A 130 -8.30 -20.49 9.12
C SER A 130 -9.17 -21.67 8.70
N ASP A 131 -8.54 -22.71 8.17
CA ASP A 131 -9.18 -24.02 8.01
C ASP A 131 -9.65 -24.46 9.40
N THR A 132 -10.91 -24.15 9.69
CA THR A 132 -11.63 -24.70 10.83
C THR A 132 -11.97 -26.13 10.46
N SER A 133 -11.03 -27.05 10.63
CA SER A 133 -11.32 -28.47 10.74
C SER A 133 -10.19 -29.19 11.46
N SER A 134 -10.32 -29.24 12.79
CA SER A 134 -9.92 -30.41 13.59
C SER A 134 -10.54 -30.30 14.98
N ALA A 135 -11.87 -30.32 15.02
CA ALA A 135 -12.54 -30.86 16.20
C ALA A 135 -12.50 -32.40 16.07
N PRO A 136 -11.93 -33.15 17.02
CA PRO A 136 -12.17 -34.59 17.06
C PRO A 136 -13.66 -34.82 17.39
N PRO A 137 -14.30 -35.86 16.81
CA PRO A 137 -15.72 -36.11 17.04
C PRO A 137 -15.98 -36.48 18.51
N PRO A 138 -17.16 -36.14 19.07
CA PRO A 138 -17.61 -36.72 20.32
C PRO A 138 -18.03 -38.17 20.07
N THR A 139 -17.45 -39.11 20.81
CA THR A 139 -17.91 -40.51 20.83
C THR A 139 -18.75 -40.73 22.09
N THR A 140 -20.07 -40.69 21.93
CA THR A 140 -21.11 -41.17 22.87
C THR A 140 -22.26 -41.62 21.96
N GLU A 141 -22.93 -42.77 22.04
CA GLU A 141 -23.44 -43.69 23.08
C GLU A 141 -23.63 -45.08 22.38
N GLY A 142 -23.93 -46.23 22.97
CA GLY A 142 -24.57 -46.53 24.25
C GLY A 142 -24.70 -48.06 24.46
N GLN A 143 -25.16 -48.39 25.67
CA GLN A 143 -25.42 -49.71 26.23
C GLN A 143 -26.53 -50.47 25.50
N GLU A 144 -26.51 -51.80 25.52
CA GLU A 144 -27.73 -52.55 25.89
C GLU A 144 -27.44 -53.96 26.43
N ASN A 145 -28.31 -54.33 27.35
CA ASN A 145 -28.23 -55.36 28.38
C ASN A 145 -29.11 -56.55 27.98
N THR A 146 -28.81 -57.79 28.35
CA THR A 146 -29.86 -58.85 28.46
C THR A 146 -29.44 -59.97 29.44
N THR A 147 -29.97 -59.87 30.65
CA THR A 147 -30.77 -60.85 31.44
C THR A 147 -30.35 -62.34 31.60
N ALA A 148 -30.31 -62.77 32.87
CA ALA A 148 -30.02 -64.08 33.49
C ALA A 148 -31.22 -65.09 33.49
N PRO A 149 -31.35 -66.08 34.42
CA PRO A 149 -30.59 -67.28 34.87
C PRO A 149 -31.48 -68.57 34.63
N PRO A 150 -31.56 -69.68 35.43
CA PRO A 150 -30.79 -70.25 36.57
C PRO A 150 -30.48 -71.78 36.53
N ALA A 151 -29.61 -72.25 37.44
CA ALA A 151 -29.78 -73.42 38.34
C ALA A 151 -28.50 -73.64 39.18
#